data_AF-A0A3B8WGE0-F1
#
_entry.id   AF-A0A3B8WGE0-F1
#
_cell.length_a   1.000
_cell.length_b   1.000
_cell.length_c   1.000
_cell.angle_alpha   90.00
_cell.angle_beta   90.00
_cell.angle_gamma   90.00
#
_symmetry.space_group_name_H-M   'P 1'
#
loop_
_entity.id
_entity.type
_entity.pdbx_description
1 polymer ?
#
loop_
_entity_poly.entity_id
_entity_poly.type
_entity_poly.pdbx_seq_one_letter_code
_entity_poly.pdbx_strand_id
1 'polypeptide(L)'
;ATFAIEPRTFEGVSSVLERLASLAGTESEGYAEAARFRQGIAALAKQYRGREPVRVFYQVWDQPLMTINDEHLIGKVISLCGGQNIFGEMARLVPRIGPEDVLAGDPEAILSGGTDEDGNSYTSL
;
A
#
# COMPACT_ATOMS: atom_id res chain seq x y z
N ALA A 1 -14.36 -26.81 2.03
CA ALA A 1 -12.98 -26.33 1.81
C ALA A 1 -13.00 -24.81 1.92
N THR A 2 -12.09 -24.20 2.69
CA THR A 2 -12.02 -22.74 2.87
C THR A 2 -10.82 -22.22 2.11
N PHE A 3 -11.01 -21.16 1.33
CA PHE A 3 -9.93 -20.45 0.63
C PHE A 3 -9.64 -19.13 1.34
N ALA A 4 -8.38 -18.88 1.68
CA ALA A 4 -7.93 -17.67 2.37
C ALA A 4 -6.87 -16.94 1.55
N ILE A 5 -6.94 -15.60 1.55
CA ILE A 5 -6.11 -14.70 0.75
C ILE A 5 -5.47 -13.69 1.69
N GLU A 6 -4.15 -13.66 1.73
CA GLU A 6 -3.39 -12.67 2.51
C GLU A 6 -2.03 -12.37 1.85
N PRO A 7 -2.01 -11.80 0.62
CA PRO A 7 -0.78 -11.54 -0.09
C PRO A 7 0.00 -10.41 0.59
N ARG A 8 1.26 -10.69 0.93
CA ARG A 8 2.20 -9.71 1.52
C ARG A 8 3.17 -9.14 0.49
N THR A 9 3.10 -9.59 -0.76
CA THR A 9 4.00 -9.19 -1.85
C THR A 9 3.20 -8.97 -3.13
N PHE A 10 3.76 -8.17 -4.05
CA PHE A 10 3.19 -7.98 -5.39
C PHE A 10 3.05 -9.31 -6.13
N GLU A 11 4.06 -10.18 -6.07
CA GLU A 11 3.97 -11.52 -6.66
C GLU A 11 2.85 -12.34 -6.01
N GLY A 12 2.67 -12.22 -4.69
CA GLY A 12 1.58 -12.88 -3.98
C GLY A 12 0.20 -12.46 -4.48
N VAL A 13 0.02 -11.20 -4.88
CA VAL A 13 -1.24 -10.73 -5.51
C VAL A 13 -1.46 -11.44 -6.83
N SER A 14 -0.44 -11.51 -7.70
CA SER A 14 -0.54 -12.23 -8.97
C SER A 14 -0.81 -13.72 -8.78
N SER A 15 -0.15 -14.39 -7.82
CA SER A 15 -0.41 -15.79 -7.50
C SER A 15 -1.83 -16.02 -6.97
N VAL A 16 -2.40 -15.05 -6.24
CA VAL A 16 -3.80 -15.12 -5.78
C VAL A 16 -4.76 -15.04 -6.96
N LEU A 17 -4.51 -14.14 -7.93
CA LEU A 17 -5.31 -14.04 -9.15
C LEU A 17 -5.31 -15.37 -9.91
N GLU A 18 -4.14 -16.00 -10.09
CA GLU A 18 -4.02 -17.29 -10.76
C GLU A 18 -4.77 -18.41 -10.02
N ARG A 19 -4.64 -18.48 -8.69
CA ARG A 19 -5.33 -19.50 -7.88
C ARG A 19 -6.84 -19.32 -7.90
N LEU A 20 -7.32 -18.07 -7.83
CA LEU A 20 -8.74 -17.77 -7.96
C LEU A 20 -9.27 -18.19 -9.33
N ALA A 21 -8.49 -17.95 -10.40
CA ALA A 21 -8.85 -18.31 -11.76
C ALA A 21 -9.04 -19.83 -11.91
N SER A 22 -8.12 -20.64 -11.37
CA SER A 22 -8.23 -22.10 -11.40
C SER A 22 -9.44 -22.61 -10.60
N LEU A 23 -9.80 -21.95 -9.50
CA LEU A 23 -10.97 -22.33 -8.70
C LEU A 23 -12.29 -21.92 -9.38
N ALA A 24 -12.27 -20.85 -10.15
CA ALA A 24 -13.44 -20.32 -10.85
C ALA A 24 -13.61 -20.88 -12.28
N GLY A 25 -12.61 -21.58 -12.83
CA GLY A 25 -12.59 -22.04 -14.23
C GLY A 25 -12.44 -20.89 -15.24
N THR A 26 -11.70 -19.85 -14.86
CA THR A 26 -11.47 -18.62 -15.66
C THR A 26 -9.98 -18.38 -15.88
N GLU A 27 -9.21 -19.44 -16.13
CA GLU A 27 -7.75 -19.40 -16.18
C GLU A 27 -7.21 -18.42 -17.22
N SER A 28 -7.84 -18.33 -18.40
CA SER A 28 -7.41 -17.41 -19.46
C SER A 28 -7.42 -15.96 -18.99
N GLU A 29 -8.54 -15.50 -18.45
CA GLU A 29 -8.72 -14.14 -17.94
C GLU A 29 -7.86 -13.89 -16.71
N GLY A 30 -7.87 -14.80 -15.75
CA GLY A 30 -7.14 -14.62 -14.50
C GLY A 30 -5.62 -14.62 -14.67
N TYR A 31 -5.09 -15.45 -15.57
CA TYR A 31 -3.65 -15.46 -15.86
C TYR A 31 -3.23 -14.22 -16.64
N ALA A 32 -4.08 -13.73 -17.56
CA ALA A 32 -3.86 -12.47 -18.25
C ALA A 32 -3.82 -11.29 -17.26
N GLU A 33 -4.74 -11.23 -16.30
CA GLU A 33 -4.75 -10.20 -15.25
C GLU A 33 -3.55 -10.28 -14.32
N ALA A 34 -3.13 -11.50 -13.93
CA ALA A 34 -1.93 -11.69 -13.14
C ALA A 34 -0.68 -11.18 -13.87
N ALA A 35 -0.56 -11.47 -15.18
CA ALA A 35 0.52 -10.97 -16.03
C ALA A 35 0.48 -9.44 -16.18
N ARG A 36 -0.70 -8.86 -16.41
CA ARG A 36 -0.91 -7.41 -16.48
C ARG A 36 -0.47 -6.71 -15.20
N PHE A 37 -0.83 -7.27 -14.04
CA PHE A 37 -0.41 -6.75 -12.73
C PHE A 37 1.12 -6.75 -12.59
N ARG A 38 1.79 -7.88 -12.89
CA ARG A 38 3.27 -7.97 -12.83
C ARG A 38 3.94 -6.92 -13.71
N GLN A 39 3.45 -6.76 -14.94
CA GLN A 39 3.96 -5.75 -15.87
C GLN A 39 3.77 -4.33 -15.35
N GLY A 40 2.61 -4.02 -14.76
CA GLY A 40 2.34 -2.72 -14.14
C GLY A 40 3.31 -2.40 -13.00
N ILE A 41 3.54 -3.35 -12.09
CA ILE A 41 4.51 -3.19 -10.99
C ILE A 41 5.93 -2.99 -11.53
N ALA A 42 6.34 -3.76 -12.54
CA ALA A 42 7.66 -3.61 -13.17
C ALA A 42 7.82 -2.24 -13.87
N ALA A 43 6.76 -1.73 -14.50
CA ALA A 43 6.76 -0.41 -15.12
C ALA A 43 6.92 0.71 -14.08
N LEU A 44 6.17 0.64 -12.98
CA LEU A 44 6.29 1.59 -11.86
C LEU A 44 7.71 1.55 -11.26
N ALA A 45 8.24 0.34 -10.98
CA ALA A 45 9.60 0.17 -10.49
C ALA A 45 10.65 0.82 -11.41
N LYS A 46 10.45 0.77 -12.73
CA LYS A 46 11.33 1.42 -13.70
C LYS A 46 11.14 2.94 -13.70
N GLN A 47 9.92 3.42 -13.64
CA GLN A 47 9.57 4.85 -13.73
C GLN A 47 10.06 5.66 -12.52
N TYR A 48 10.02 5.08 -11.33
CA TYR A 48 10.39 5.74 -10.08
C TYR A 48 11.82 5.42 -9.60
N ARG A 49 12.54 4.56 -10.33
CA ARG A 49 13.94 4.23 -10.03
C ARG A 49 14.81 5.48 -10.05
N GLY A 50 15.57 5.70 -8.98
CA GLY A 50 16.56 6.77 -8.89
C GLY A 50 15.95 8.17 -8.73
N ARG A 51 14.64 8.28 -8.46
CA ARG A 51 14.05 9.53 -7.99
C ARG A 51 14.49 9.82 -6.56
N GLU A 52 14.54 11.10 -6.22
CA GLU A 52 14.79 11.52 -4.85
C GLU A 52 13.66 11.02 -3.94
N PRO A 53 13.99 10.40 -2.80
CA PRO A 53 12.97 9.92 -1.87
C PRO A 53 12.13 11.06 -1.30
N VAL A 54 10.82 10.86 -1.19
CA VAL A 54 9.90 11.78 -0.50
C VAL A 54 9.50 11.16 0.84
N ARG A 55 9.70 11.85 1.95
CA ARG A 55 9.28 11.39 3.28
C ARG A 55 7.77 11.44 3.40
N VAL A 56 7.16 10.28 3.60
CA VAL A 56 5.71 10.09 3.55
C VAL A 56 5.20 9.59 4.89
N PHE A 57 4.12 10.21 5.37
CA PHE A 57 3.25 9.65 6.39
C PHE A 57 1.97 9.11 5.72
N TYR A 58 1.63 7.84 5.96
CA TYR A 58 0.36 7.26 5.51
C TYR A 58 -0.62 7.12 6.66
N GLN A 59 -1.68 7.93 6.65
CA GLN A 59 -2.77 7.86 7.62
C GLN A 59 -3.81 6.84 7.16
N VAL A 60 -3.82 5.66 7.80
CA VAL A 60 -4.81 4.61 7.50
C VAL A 60 -6.10 4.78 8.28
N TRP A 61 -6.04 5.46 9.43
CA TRP A 61 -7.18 5.76 10.29
C TRP A 61 -6.89 7.02 11.11
N ASP A 62 -7.92 7.79 11.45
CA ASP A 62 -7.83 9.08 12.14
C ASP A 62 -7.92 8.96 13.66
N GLN A 63 -8.85 8.16 14.20
CA GLN A 63 -9.06 8.05 15.64
C GLN A 63 -9.30 6.59 16.11
N PRO A 64 -8.32 5.96 16.79
CA PRO A 64 -6.98 6.49 17.11
C PRO A 64 -6.13 6.68 15.84
N LEU A 65 -5.19 7.62 15.86
CA LEU A 65 -4.31 7.86 14.72
C LEU A 65 -3.46 6.62 14.43
N MET A 66 -3.57 6.09 13.21
CA MET A 66 -2.89 4.86 12.80
C MET A 66 -2.19 5.02 11.46
N THR A 67 -1.10 4.27 11.32
CA THR A 67 -0.29 4.19 10.10
C THR A 67 -0.06 2.72 9.71
N ILE A 68 0.82 2.50 8.74
CA ILE A 68 1.30 1.20 8.29
C ILE A 68 2.83 1.20 8.20
N ASN A 69 3.44 0.02 8.34
CA ASN A 69 4.88 -0.17 8.12
C ASN A 69 5.19 -0.68 6.69
N ASP A 70 6.47 -0.93 6.39
CA ASP A 70 6.93 -1.33 5.04
C ASP A 70 6.76 -2.83 4.73
N GLU A 71 6.37 -3.62 5.73
CA GLU A 71 5.96 -5.00 5.53
C GLU A 71 4.54 -5.09 4.94
N HIS A 72 3.70 -4.07 5.16
CA HIS A 72 2.37 -3.99 4.57
C HIS A 72 2.44 -3.66 3.06
N LEU A 73 1.49 -4.17 2.27
CA LEU A 73 1.50 -3.99 0.80
C LEU A 73 1.45 -2.51 0.39
N ILE A 74 0.68 -1.68 1.11
CA ILE A 74 0.64 -0.23 0.88
C ILE A 74 2.00 0.41 1.18
N GLY A 75 2.71 0.00 2.24
CA GLY A 75 4.08 0.44 2.52
C GLY A 75 5.03 0.10 1.37
N LYS A 76 4.91 -1.12 0.81
CA LYS A 76 5.67 -1.52 -0.38
C LYS A 76 5.34 -0.67 -1.62
N VAL A 77 4.09 -0.24 -1.79
CA VAL A 77 3.69 0.69 -2.87
C VAL A 77 4.31 2.07 -2.66
N ILE A 78 4.32 2.58 -1.42
CA ILE A 78 4.98 3.85 -1.08
C ILE A 78 6.46 3.76 -1.48
N SER A 79 7.18 2.73 -1.04
CA SER A 79 8.59 2.52 -1.40
C SER A 79 8.81 2.36 -2.91
N LEU A 80 7.95 1.59 -3.59
CA LEU A 80 8.01 1.38 -5.04
C LEU A 80 7.94 2.70 -5.82
N CYS A 81 7.13 3.64 -5.35
CA CYS A 81 6.92 4.95 -5.96
C CYS A 81 7.94 6.02 -5.51
N GLY A 82 9.00 5.63 -4.78
CA GLY A 82 10.02 6.56 -4.28
C GLY A 82 9.63 7.29 -2.99
N GLY A 83 8.59 6.84 -2.29
CA GLY A 83 8.29 7.32 -0.95
C GLY A 83 9.17 6.63 0.11
N GLN A 84 9.64 7.39 1.08
CA GLN A 84 10.23 6.88 2.31
C GLN A 84 9.17 6.98 3.41
N ASN A 85 8.60 5.85 3.82
CA ASN A 85 7.65 5.82 4.91
C ASN A 85 8.36 6.15 6.24
N ILE A 86 7.97 7.26 6.88
CA ILE A 86 8.61 7.70 8.14
C ILE A 86 8.37 6.72 9.31
N PHE A 87 7.41 5.81 9.17
CA PHE A 87 7.08 4.76 10.13
C PHE A 87 7.37 3.34 9.59
N GLY A 88 8.17 3.22 8.53
CA GLY A 88 8.41 1.98 7.80
C GLY A 88 9.01 0.84 8.64
N GLU A 89 9.81 1.18 9.65
CA GLU A 89 10.54 0.23 10.52
C GLU A 89 9.78 -0.16 11.80
N MET A 90 8.53 0.28 11.96
CA MET A 90 7.75 -0.08 13.14
C MET A 90 7.42 -1.58 13.19
N ALA A 91 7.54 -2.18 14.37
CA ALA A 91 7.37 -3.62 14.56
C ALA A 91 5.94 -4.12 14.31
N ARG A 92 4.92 -3.28 14.52
CA ARG A 92 3.53 -3.63 14.17
C ARG A 92 3.24 -3.20 12.74
N LEU A 93 2.58 -4.08 11.99
CA LEU A 93 2.10 -3.80 10.63
C LEU A 93 1.21 -2.56 10.54
N VAL A 94 0.35 -2.37 11.56
CA VAL A 94 -0.59 -1.24 11.64
C VAL A 94 -0.50 -0.64 13.06
N PRO A 95 0.50 0.22 13.33
CA PRO A 95 0.70 0.80 14.64
C PRO A 95 -0.25 1.98 14.89
N ARG A 96 -0.56 2.22 16.17
CA ARG A 96 -1.14 3.46 16.67
C ARG A 96 -0.01 4.43 17.02
N ILE A 97 -0.17 5.69 16.63
CA ILE A 97 0.83 6.75 16.83
C ILE A 97 0.15 7.99 17.44
N GLY A 98 0.94 8.90 17.98
CA GLY A 98 0.50 10.24 18.38
C GLY A 98 0.71 11.27 17.27
N PRO A 99 -0.02 12.41 17.29
CA PRO A 99 0.26 13.54 16.41
C PRO A 99 1.71 14.06 16.54
N GLU A 100 2.28 14.00 17.75
CA GLU A 100 3.66 14.41 18.02
C GLU A 100 4.68 13.52 17.30
N ASP A 101 4.39 12.23 17.13
CA ASP A 101 5.25 11.32 16.36
C ASP A 101 5.29 11.73 14.88
N VAL A 102 4.17 12.22 14.34
CA VAL A 102 4.10 12.73 12.96
C VAL A 102 4.88 14.03 12.84
N LEU A 103 4.73 14.96 13.79
CA LEU A 103 5.48 16.22 13.79
C LEU A 103 6.98 15.99 13.91
N ALA A 104 7.40 15.08 14.80
CA ALA A 104 8.82 14.71 14.97
C ALA A 104 9.37 13.97 13.73
N GLY A 105 8.53 13.19 13.08
CA GLY A 105 8.83 12.48 11.85
C GLY A 105 8.82 13.35 10.60
N ASP A 106 8.43 14.63 10.70
CA ASP A 106 8.55 15.71 9.69
C ASP A 106 8.31 15.25 8.24
N PRO A 107 7.14 14.68 7.91
CA PRO A 107 6.85 14.19 6.57
C PRO A 107 6.74 15.35 5.57
N GLU A 108 7.25 15.14 4.36
CA GLU A 108 7.07 16.05 3.22
C GLU A 108 5.68 15.90 2.58
N ALA A 109 5.06 14.73 2.73
CA ALA A 109 3.73 14.44 2.23
C ALA A 109 2.92 13.57 3.20
N ILE A 110 1.63 13.85 3.31
CA ILE A 110 0.65 13.03 4.04
C ILE A 110 -0.29 12.40 3.02
N LEU A 111 -0.37 11.08 3.04
CA LEU A 111 -1.30 10.29 2.24
C LEU A 111 -2.40 9.75 3.15
N SER A 112 -3.66 9.89 2.76
CA SER A 112 -4.80 9.29 3.47
C SER A 112 -5.68 8.53 2.49
N GLY A 113 -6.38 7.50 2.97
CA GLY A 113 -7.27 6.69 2.15
C GLY A 113 -8.63 7.34 1.85
N GLY A 114 -8.81 8.62 2.18
CA GLY A 114 -10.11 9.29 2.16
C GLY A 114 -10.28 10.31 1.04
N THR A 115 -11.12 9.98 0.07
CA THR A 115 -12.00 10.94 -0.60
C THR A 115 -13.37 10.28 -0.56
N ASP A 116 -14.33 10.88 0.14
CA ASP A 116 -15.74 10.56 -0.04
C ASP A 116 -16.19 11.03 -1.45
N GLU A 117 -17.26 10.44 -1.97
CA GLU A 117 -17.83 10.80 -3.28
C GLU A 117 -18.32 12.27 -3.34
N ASP A 118 -18.30 12.98 -2.21
CA ASP A 118 -18.70 14.38 -2.03
C ASP A 118 -17.51 15.37 -1.83
N GLY A 119 -16.27 14.89 -1.81
CA GLY A 119 -15.07 15.73 -1.80
C GLY A 119 -14.82 16.51 -0.50
N ASN A 120 -15.28 16.01 0.65
CA ASN A 120 -15.06 16.67 1.93
C ASN A 120 -13.97 15.95 2.75
N SER A 121 -12.81 16.59 2.87
CA SER A 121 -11.76 16.13 3.78
C SER A 121 -12.18 16.40 5.22
N TYR A 122 -12.18 15.37 6.08
CA TYR A 122 -12.06 15.56 7.53
C TYR A 122 -10.62 16.02 7.84
N THR A 123 -10.35 17.27 7.49
CA THR A 123 -9.29 18.08 8.05
C THR A 123 -9.98 19.30 8.64
N SER A 124 -10.52 19.14 9.82
CA SER A 124 -10.90 20.27 10.67
C SER A 124 -10.87 19.77 12.10
N LEU A 125 -9.93 20.34 12.85
CA LEU A 125 -9.94 20.62 14.28
C LEU A 125 -11.07 19.98 15.11
#